data_AF-A0A550G1K9-F1
#
_entry.id   AF-A0A550G1K9-F1
#
_cell.length_a   1.000
_cell.length_b   1.000
_cell.length_c   1.000
_cell.angle_alpha   90.00
_cell.angle_beta   90.00
_cell.angle_gamma   90.00
#
_symmetry.space_group_name_H-M   'P 1'
#
loop_
_entity.id
_entity.type
_entity.pdbx_description
1 polymer ?
#
loop_
_entity_poly.entity_id
_entity_poly.type
_entity_poly.pdbx_seq_one_letter_code
_entity_poly.pdbx_strand_id
1 'polypeptide(L)'
;MGEALVTGEDISFYGGCDPETGEIVEKGHHLEGKSVSGKVLVFPTGKGSTVGSYVLYALKKAEKAPLAIINRTTDPVIAVGCIISEIPAVDQIEIEKIKTGQKVEVDADNGVVSIIE
;
A
#
# COMPACT_ATOMS: atom_id res chain seq x y z
N MET A 1 -1.65 6.00 12.04
CA MET A 1 -0.61 6.99 11.65
C MET A 1 0.65 6.27 11.22
N GLY A 2 1.34 6.76 10.19
CA GLY A 2 2.66 6.26 9.78
C GLY A 2 3.34 7.20 8.80
N GLU A 3 4.58 6.89 8.45
CA GLU A 3 5.30 7.62 7.40
C GLU A 3 4.83 7.14 6.02
N ALA A 4 4.53 8.07 5.13
CA ALA A 4 4.08 7.79 3.78
C ALA A 4 5.24 7.28 2.91
N LEU A 5 4.98 6.20 2.16
CA LEU A 5 5.80 5.72 1.06
C LEU A 5 4.96 5.85 -0.22
N VAL A 6 5.30 6.83 -1.05
CA VAL A 6 4.48 7.25 -2.19
C VAL A 6 5.14 6.87 -3.50
N THR A 7 4.34 6.36 -4.44
CA THR A 7 4.72 6.20 -5.84
C THR A 7 3.61 6.69 -6.76
N GLY A 8 4.00 7.19 -7.94
CA GLY A 8 3.08 7.48 -9.04
C GLY A 8 2.86 6.29 -9.99
N GLU A 9 3.53 5.17 -9.73
CA GLU A 9 3.43 3.94 -10.51
C GLU A 9 2.50 2.92 -9.82
N ASP A 10 1.81 2.12 -10.62
CA ASP A 10 0.95 1.06 -10.11
C ASP A 10 1.78 -0.08 -9.51
N ILE A 11 1.31 -0.65 -8.40
CA ILE A 11 2.00 -1.71 -7.66
C ILE A 11 1.39 -3.08 -7.98
N SER A 12 2.25 -4.06 -8.30
CA SER A 12 1.87 -5.47 -8.30
C SER A 12 2.34 -6.12 -7.00
N PHE A 13 1.40 -6.57 -6.17
CA PHE A 13 1.77 -7.44 -5.05
C PHE A 13 2.12 -8.86 -5.52
N TYR A 14 1.68 -9.26 -6.71
CA TYR A 14 2.08 -10.55 -7.28
C TYR A 14 3.42 -10.40 -8.02
N GLY A 15 4.50 -10.88 -7.40
CA GLY A 15 5.85 -10.87 -7.99
C GLY A 15 6.55 -9.51 -7.98
N GLY A 16 5.86 -8.42 -7.61
CA GLY A 16 6.47 -7.09 -7.44
C GLY A 16 6.77 -6.72 -5.98
N CYS A 17 6.26 -7.48 -5.02
CA CYS A 17 6.59 -7.35 -3.61
C CYS A 17 6.97 -8.72 -3.03
N ASP A 18 8.09 -8.77 -2.30
CA ASP A 18 8.53 -9.96 -1.60
C ASP A 18 7.74 -10.10 -0.27
N PRO A 19 6.96 -11.19 -0.11
CA PRO A 19 6.14 -11.39 1.09
C PRO A 19 6.93 -11.62 2.38
N GLU A 20 8.20 -12.03 2.31
CA GLU A 20 9.03 -12.32 3.50
C GLU A 20 9.73 -11.06 4.03
N THR A 21 10.08 -10.14 3.14
CA THR A 21 10.83 -8.91 3.48
C THR A 21 9.95 -7.66 3.45
N GLY A 22 8.84 -7.68 2.73
CA GLY A 22 8.02 -6.50 2.42
C GLY A 22 8.68 -5.56 1.41
N GLU A 23 9.76 -5.97 0.76
CA GLU A 23 10.47 -5.16 -0.22
C GLU A 23 9.76 -5.17 -1.58
N ILE A 24 9.72 -4.02 -2.25
CA ILE A 24 9.33 -3.95 -3.66
C ILE A 24 10.52 -4.43 -4.51
N VAL A 25 10.33 -5.54 -5.21
CA VAL A 25 11.35 -6.24 -6.00
C VAL A 25 11.12 -6.14 -7.51
N GLU A 26 10.08 -5.41 -7.93
CA GLU A 26 9.81 -5.16 -9.34
C GLU A 26 10.93 -4.30 -9.94
N LYS A 27 11.67 -4.87 -10.89
CA LYS A 27 12.80 -4.19 -11.55
C LYS A 27 12.36 -2.94 -12.29
N GLY A 28 13.04 -1.83 -12.03
CA GLY A 28 12.77 -0.55 -12.66
C GLY A 28 11.58 0.21 -12.07
N HIS A 29 10.90 -0.36 -11.07
CA HIS A 29 9.86 0.36 -10.35
C HIS A 29 10.47 1.44 -9.46
N HIS A 30 9.83 2.59 -9.32
CA HIS A 30 10.35 3.71 -8.53
C HIS A 30 10.65 3.33 -7.06
N LEU A 31 9.87 2.40 -6.50
CA LEU A 31 10.08 1.90 -5.13
C LEU A 31 10.99 0.65 -5.04
N GLU A 32 11.64 0.21 -6.11
CA GLU A 32 12.56 -0.93 -6.07
C GLU A 32 13.56 -0.80 -4.91
N GLY A 33 13.67 -1.85 -4.08
CA GLY A 33 14.54 -1.86 -2.91
C GLY A 33 13.96 -1.18 -1.66
N LYS A 34 12.71 -0.69 -1.69
CA LYS A 34 12.03 -0.09 -0.53
C LYS A 34 11.07 -1.08 0.11
N SER A 35 11.08 -1.11 1.44
CA SER A 35 10.12 -1.92 2.21
C SER A 35 8.83 -1.15 2.48
N VAL A 36 7.69 -1.82 2.27
CA VAL A 36 6.35 -1.31 2.62
C VAL A 36 6.01 -1.51 4.10
N SER A 37 6.78 -2.35 4.79
CA SER A 37 6.56 -2.74 6.19
C SER A 37 6.52 -1.52 7.10
N GLY A 38 5.44 -1.36 7.86
CA GLY A 38 5.32 -0.27 8.83
C GLY A 38 5.16 1.13 8.20
N LYS A 39 4.86 1.22 6.90
CA LYS A 39 4.63 2.49 6.18
C LYS A 39 3.17 2.64 5.78
N VAL A 40 2.74 3.88 5.52
CA VAL A 40 1.48 4.15 4.82
C VAL A 40 1.80 4.12 3.33
N LEU A 41 1.36 3.08 2.64
CA LEU A 41 1.69 2.87 1.23
C LEU A 41 0.67 3.62 0.35
N VAL A 42 1.17 4.52 -0.50
CA VAL A 42 0.35 5.40 -1.34
C VAL A 42 0.72 5.20 -2.80
N PHE A 43 -0.25 4.79 -3.62
CA PHE A 43 -0.04 4.48 -5.03
C PHE A 43 -1.35 4.58 -5.83
N PRO A 44 -1.32 4.67 -7.17
CA PRO A 44 -2.52 4.99 -7.94
C PRO A 44 -3.55 3.85 -7.95
N THR A 45 -3.16 2.67 -8.44
CA THR A 45 -3.97 1.44 -8.40
C THR A 45 -3.07 0.20 -8.32
N GLY A 46 -3.66 -0.94 -7.97
CA GLY A 46 -3.02 -2.24 -8.14
C GLY A 46 -2.95 -2.65 -9.61
N LYS A 47 -1.90 -3.39 -9.98
CA LYS A 47 -1.79 -4.07 -11.28
C LYS A 47 -1.62 -5.59 -11.08
N GLY A 48 -2.24 -6.38 -11.96
CA GLY A 48 -2.24 -7.84 -11.89
C GLY A 48 -3.39 -8.41 -11.04
N SER A 49 -4.17 -9.35 -11.60
CA SER A 49 -5.61 -9.44 -11.27
C SER A 49 -6.08 -10.70 -10.55
N THR A 50 -5.22 -11.50 -9.91
CA THR A 50 -5.73 -12.75 -9.28
C THR A 50 -5.11 -13.13 -7.95
N VAL A 51 -3.82 -12.90 -7.73
CA VAL A 51 -3.10 -13.47 -6.56
C VAL A 51 -2.60 -12.41 -5.58
N GLY A 52 -2.69 -11.12 -5.93
CA GLY A 52 -2.17 -10.02 -5.09
C GLY A 52 -2.77 -9.96 -3.68
N SER A 53 -4.04 -10.38 -3.53
CA SER A 53 -4.72 -10.42 -2.23
C SER A 53 -4.05 -11.37 -1.23
N TYR A 54 -3.59 -12.55 -1.68
CA TYR A 54 -2.89 -13.50 -0.83
C TYR A 54 -1.48 -13.04 -0.44
N VAL A 55 -0.85 -12.20 -1.27
CA VAL A 55 0.45 -11.63 -0.93
C VAL A 55 0.30 -10.57 0.17
N LEU A 56 -0.72 -9.72 0.12
CA LEU A 56 -1.05 -8.82 1.22
C LEU A 56 -1.32 -9.58 2.53
N TYR A 57 -2.02 -10.71 2.44
CA TYR A 57 -2.24 -11.59 3.59
C TYR A 57 -0.94 -12.22 4.11
N ALA A 58 -0.07 -12.69 3.22
CA ALA A 58 1.24 -13.21 3.60
C ALA A 58 2.11 -12.16 4.28
N LEU A 59 2.14 -10.93 3.74
CA LEU A 59 2.85 -9.79 4.33
C LEU A 59 2.33 -9.49 5.74
N LYS A 60 1.00 -9.49 5.94
CA LYS A 60 0.41 -9.29 7.28
C LYS A 60 0.85 -10.38 8.25
N LYS A 61 0.78 -11.65 7.81
CA LYS A 61 1.20 -12.80 8.63
C LYS A 61 2.69 -12.77 8.98
N ALA A 62 3.52 -12.22 8.09
CA ALA A 62 4.95 -12.04 8.30
C ALA A 62 5.31 -10.76 9.09
N GLU A 63 4.31 -9.99 9.54
CA GLU A 63 4.51 -8.68 10.18
C GLU A 63 5.28 -7.68 9.29
N LYS A 64 5.14 -7.83 7.96
CA LYS A 64 5.76 -7.00 6.92
C LYS A 64 4.75 -6.16 6.12
N ALA A 65 3.48 -6.20 6.49
CA ALA A 65 2.44 -5.42 5.83
C ALA A 65 2.64 -3.90 6.02
N PRO A 66 2.12 -3.08 5.08
CA PRO A 66 1.95 -1.66 5.33
C PRO A 66 0.96 -1.44 6.49
N LEU A 67 1.11 -0.30 7.17
CA LEU A 67 0.18 0.15 8.22
C LEU A 67 -1.19 0.51 7.65
N ALA A 68 -1.21 1.05 6.43
CA ALA A 68 -2.40 1.40 5.69
C ALA A 68 -2.08 1.53 4.20
N ILE A 69 -3.11 1.42 3.36
CA ILE A 69 -3.03 1.63 1.92
C ILE A 69 -3.89 2.84 1.54
N ILE A 70 -3.38 3.71 0.69
CA ILE A 70 -4.12 4.83 0.11
C ILE A 70 -4.03 4.72 -1.40
N ASN A 71 -5.19 4.68 -2.06
CA ASN A 71 -5.25 4.63 -3.52
C ASN A 71 -6.02 5.79 -4.11
N ARG A 72 -5.64 6.14 -5.35
CA ARG A 72 -6.46 7.02 -6.19
C ARG A 72 -7.67 6.25 -6.71
N THR A 73 -7.46 5.01 -7.14
CA THR A 73 -8.53 4.10 -7.51
C THR A 73 -8.11 2.69 -7.14
N THR A 74 -8.87 2.05 -6.27
CA THR A 74 -8.54 0.76 -5.69
C THR A 74 -9.01 -0.36 -6.61
N ASP A 75 -8.12 -1.26 -6.96
CA ASP A 75 -8.46 -2.49 -7.66
C ASP A 75 -9.14 -3.50 -6.70
N PRO A 76 -10.17 -4.27 -7.15
CA PRO A 76 -10.87 -5.24 -6.30
C PRO A 76 -9.95 -6.27 -5.61
N VAL A 77 -8.84 -6.67 -6.23
CA VAL A 77 -7.88 -7.61 -5.62
C VAL A 77 -7.16 -6.97 -4.44
N ILE A 78 -6.79 -5.69 -4.55
CA ILE A 78 -6.21 -4.92 -3.44
C ILE A 78 -7.24 -4.78 -2.32
N ALA A 79 -8.48 -4.40 -2.66
CA ALA A 79 -9.56 -4.27 -1.66
C ALA A 79 -9.78 -5.58 -0.89
N VAL A 80 -9.90 -6.71 -1.58
CA VAL A 80 -10.02 -8.04 -0.95
C VAL A 80 -8.80 -8.33 -0.08
N GLY A 81 -7.59 -8.06 -0.58
CA GLY A 81 -6.35 -8.24 0.18
C GLY A 81 -6.33 -7.44 1.48
N CYS A 82 -6.74 -6.17 1.44
CA CYS A 82 -6.84 -5.31 2.61
C CYS A 82 -7.87 -5.84 3.62
N ILE A 83 -9.06 -6.26 3.14
CA ILE A 83 -10.13 -6.80 3.98
C ILE A 83 -9.67 -8.06 4.72
N ILE A 84 -9.13 -9.06 4.01
CA ILE A 84 -8.73 -10.33 4.64
C ILE A 84 -7.49 -10.19 5.53
N SER A 85 -6.70 -9.14 5.33
CA SER A 85 -5.46 -8.87 6.08
C SER A 85 -5.65 -7.86 7.20
N GLU A 86 -6.87 -7.32 7.37
CA GLU A 86 -7.15 -6.24 8.31
C GLU A 86 -6.13 -5.09 8.16
N ILE A 87 -5.92 -4.66 6.92
CA ILE A 87 -5.10 -3.49 6.58
C ILE A 87 -6.06 -2.35 6.26
N PRO A 88 -6.05 -1.25 7.03
CA PRO A 88 -6.83 -0.06 6.71
C PRO A 88 -6.54 0.42 5.29
N ALA A 89 -7.59 0.69 4.52
CA ALA A 89 -7.45 1.20 3.16
C ALA A 89 -8.47 2.30 2.87
N VAL A 90 -8.05 3.33 2.14
CA VAL A 90 -8.92 4.41 1.67
C VAL A 90 -8.75 4.57 0.16
N ASP A 91 -9.88 4.63 -0.55
CA ASP A 91 -9.97 4.82 -2.00
C ASP A 91 -10.34 6.27 -2.37
N GLN A 92 -10.20 6.62 -3.65
CA GLN A 92 -10.61 7.93 -4.22
C GLN A 92 -9.86 9.13 -3.62
N ILE A 93 -8.58 8.95 -3.29
CA ILE A 93 -7.74 10.02 -2.75
C ILE A 93 -6.87 10.65 -3.85
N GLU A 94 -6.76 11.98 -3.84
CA GLU A 94 -5.76 12.73 -4.62
C GLU A 94 -4.35 12.50 -4.04
N ILE A 95 -3.74 11.38 -4.41
CA ILE A 95 -2.45 10.93 -3.87
C ILE A 95 -1.30 11.90 -4.16
N GLU A 96 -1.43 12.76 -5.18
CA GLU A 96 -0.42 13.75 -5.59
C GLU A 96 -0.18 14.83 -4.51
N LYS A 97 -1.09 14.96 -3.54
CA LYS A 97 -0.95 15.86 -2.38
C LYS A 97 -0.05 15.28 -1.29
N ILE A 98 0.25 13.98 -1.34
CA ILE A 98 1.05 13.26 -0.34
C ILE A 98 2.44 12.99 -0.90
N LYS A 99 3.47 13.20 -0.09
CA LYS A 99 4.87 12.98 -0.44
C LYS A 99 5.51 11.96 0.49
N THR A 100 6.42 11.16 -0.06
CA THR A 100 7.22 10.22 0.73
C THR A 100 7.93 10.93 1.89
N GLY A 101 7.89 10.32 3.07
CA GLY A 101 8.47 10.87 4.29
C GLY A 101 7.52 11.73 5.13
N GLN A 102 6.35 12.12 4.61
CA GLN A 102 5.34 12.82 5.42
C GLN A 102 4.69 11.86 6.42
N LYS A 103 4.32 12.36 7.61
CA LYS A 103 3.46 11.62 8.52
C LYS A 103 2.02 11.74 8.05
N VAL A 104 1.33 10.61 7.96
CA VAL A 104 -0.05 10.52 7.52
C VAL A 104 -0.86 9.73 8.54
N GLU A 105 -2.02 10.26 8.88
CA GLU A 105 -3.08 9.57 9.60
C GLU A 105 -4.14 9.09 8.60
N VAL A 106 -4.57 7.83 8.77
CA VAL A 106 -5.55 7.19 7.91
C VAL A 106 -6.69 6.73 8.80
N ASP A 107 -7.86 7.33 8.59
CA ASP A 107 -9.13 6.94 9.19
C ASP A 107 -9.96 6.24 8.11
N ALA A 108 -9.87 4.91 8.07
CA ALA A 108 -10.57 4.11 7.07
C ALA A 108 -12.07 3.95 7.36
N ASP A 109 -12.51 4.19 8.60
CA ASP A 109 -13.94 4.13 8.97
C ASP A 109 -14.70 5.34 8.41
N ASN A 110 -14.06 6.51 8.39
CA ASN A 110 -14.63 7.75 7.84
C ASN A 110 -14.12 8.10 6.43
N GLY A 111 -13.16 7.34 5.90
CA GLY A 111 -12.56 7.59 4.58
C GLY A 111 -11.72 8.88 4.53
N VAL A 112 -11.05 9.22 5.64
CA VAL A 112 -10.29 10.47 5.78
C VAL A 112 -8.79 10.18 5.84
N VAL A 113 -8.02 10.99 5.10
CA VAL A 113 -6.57 10.99 5.13
C VAL A 113 -6.09 12.37 5.54
N SER A 114 -5.27 12.44 6.59
CA SER A 114 -4.73 13.69 7.14
C SER A 114 -3.20 13.67 7.12
N ILE A 115 -2.60 14.74 6.59
CA ILE A 115 -1.15 14.95 6.67
C ILE A 115 -0.86 15.65 7.99
N ILE A 116 0.03 15.06 8.79
CA ILE A 116 0.40 15.56 10.12
C ILE A 116 1.79 16.19 10.01
N GLU A 117 1.96 17.38 10.62
CA GLU A 117 3.25 18.07 10.75
C GLU A 117 4.18 17.42 11.80
#